data_AF-K1RP48-F1
#
_entry.id   AF-K1RP48-F1
#
_cell.length_a   1.000
_cell.length_b   1.000
_cell.length_c   1.000
_cell.angle_alpha   90.00
_cell.angle_beta   90.00
_cell.angle_gamma   90.00
#
_symmetry.space_group_name_H-M   'P 1'
#
loop_
_entity.id
_entity.type
_entity.pdbx_description
1 polymer ?
#
loop_
_entity_poly.entity_id
_entity_poly.type
_entity_poly.pdbx_seq_one_letter_code
_entity_poly.pdbx_strand_id
1 'polypeptide(L)'
;AAKYKLLVDFHGCYKPTGLYRTYPNVVTFEGVYGQEQCKGDRDKAINPDHNLILPFNRMVAGPMDYTPGAMENAHKQEWYPNWNEPMSIGTRCHQLAMYVVYESPLQMLSDSPTKYLAEPECMEFLRTVPTVWKQTIPLDCKVGEYVSIARQAFDGQWYIGCMTNSDSRELSIKLDFLPEGEYQIKIWKDGINAT
;
A
#
# COMPACT_ATOMS: atom_id res chain seq x y z
N ALA A 1 -26.08 -8.35 3.78
CA ALA A 1 -24.78 -8.72 4.39
C ALA A 1 -24.80 -8.64 5.92
N ALA A 2 -24.96 -7.46 6.54
CA ALA A 2 -24.88 -7.28 8.00
C ALA A 2 -25.75 -8.24 8.84
N LYS A 3 -27.05 -8.36 8.52
CA LYS A 3 -27.99 -9.30 9.18
C LYS A 3 -27.50 -10.75 9.18
N TYR A 4 -26.72 -11.13 8.17
CA TYR A 4 -26.18 -12.47 7.96
C TYR A 4 -24.71 -12.60 8.37
N LYS A 5 -24.14 -11.60 9.05
CA LYS A 5 -22.74 -11.58 9.52
C LYS A 5 -21.71 -11.75 8.39
N LEU A 6 -22.00 -11.17 7.22
CA LEU A 6 -21.10 -11.18 6.07
C LEU A 6 -20.39 -9.83 5.94
N LEU A 7 -19.09 -9.89 5.63
CA LEU A 7 -18.31 -8.73 5.16
C LEU A 7 -18.68 -8.38 3.73
N VAL A 8 -18.45 -7.13 3.34
CA VAL A 8 -18.67 -6.62 1.98
C VAL A 8 -17.48 -5.79 1.56
N ASP A 9 -17.00 -6.09 0.36
CA ASP A 9 -16.05 -5.31 -0.41
C ASP A 9 -16.74 -4.90 -1.72
N PHE A 10 -16.75 -3.61 -2.03
CA PHE A 10 -17.46 -3.07 -3.20
C PHE A 10 -16.49 -2.74 -4.34
N HIS A 11 -16.62 -3.45 -5.45
CA HIS A 11 -15.92 -3.18 -6.72
C HIS A 11 -16.87 -2.58 -7.77
N GLY A 12 -16.31 -1.92 -8.80
CA GLY A 12 -17.09 -1.24 -9.84
C GLY A 12 -17.95 -0.10 -9.30
N CYS A 13 -17.51 0.52 -8.20
CA CYS A 13 -18.30 1.48 -7.43
C CYS A 13 -17.64 2.87 -7.40
N TYR A 14 -18.38 3.86 -6.93
CA TYR A 14 -17.83 5.19 -6.63
C TYR A 14 -17.08 5.18 -5.29
N LYS A 15 -16.25 6.20 -5.05
CA LYS A 15 -15.51 6.36 -3.77
C LYS A 15 -16.44 6.26 -2.56
N PRO A 16 -15.99 5.72 -1.40
CA PRO A 16 -16.78 5.72 -0.19
C PRO A 16 -17.17 7.14 0.25
N THR A 17 -18.32 7.26 0.90
CA THR A 17 -18.80 8.52 1.48
C THR A 17 -19.21 8.33 2.94
N GLY A 18 -18.49 7.47 3.67
CA GLY A 18 -18.75 7.16 5.08
C GLY A 18 -19.64 5.93 5.34
N LEU A 19 -20.00 5.15 4.32
CA LEU A 19 -20.85 3.96 4.50
C LEU A 19 -20.23 2.94 5.46
N TYR A 20 -18.90 2.81 5.48
CA TYR A 20 -18.15 1.98 6.43
C TYR A 20 -18.34 2.40 7.90
N ARG A 21 -18.70 3.66 8.18
CA ARG A 21 -19.05 4.13 9.52
C ARG A 21 -20.46 3.68 9.92
N THR A 22 -21.42 3.77 8.99
CA THR A 22 -22.81 3.35 9.23
C THR A 22 -22.94 1.82 9.31
N TYR A 23 -22.18 1.11 8.47
CA TYR A 23 -22.14 -0.34 8.38
C TYR A 23 -20.69 -0.84 8.38
N PRO A 24 -20.10 -1.11 9.56
CA PRO A 24 -18.69 -1.53 9.69
C PRO A 24 -18.35 -2.86 9.01
N ASN A 25 -19.36 -3.65 8.63
CA ASN A 25 -19.15 -4.86 7.84
C ASN A 25 -18.85 -4.55 6.35
N VAL A 26 -19.00 -3.30 5.90
CA VAL A 26 -18.49 -2.82 4.61
C VAL A 26 -17.06 -2.36 4.84
N VAL A 27 -16.10 -3.22 4.50
CA VAL A 27 -14.73 -3.10 4.99
C VAL A 27 -13.85 -2.25 4.08
N THR A 28 -14.08 -2.32 2.77
CA THR A 28 -13.33 -1.53 1.79
C THR A 28 -14.13 -1.36 0.50
N PHE A 29 -13.60 -0.53 -0.39
CA PHE A 29 -14.17 -0.17 -1.68
C PHE A 29 -13.04 -0.09 -2.68
N GLU A 30 -13.24 -0.55 -3.91
CA GLU A 30 -12.34 -0.22 -5.02
C GLU A 30 -12.44 1.29 -5.28
N GLY A 31 -13.28 1.74 -6.23
CA GLY A 31 -13.46 3.15 -6.58
C GLY A 31 -12.13 3.90 -6.73
N VAL A 32 -11.08 3.19 -7.12
CA VAL A 32 -9.69 3.62 -7.20
C VAL A 32 -9.12 3.01 -8.48
N TYR A 33 -8.21 3.73 -9.12
CA TYR A 33 -7.48 3.17 -10.25
C TYR A 33 -6.35 2.29 -9.69
N GLY A 34 -6.64 1.00 -9.50
CA GLY A 34 -5.82 0.06 -8.73
C GLY A 34 -4.79 -0.73 -9.52
N GLN A 35 -4.05 -1.61 -8.83
CA GLN A 35 -2.95 -2.40 -9.37
C GLN A 35 -3.35 -3.31 -10.55
N GLU A 36 -4.63 -3.66 -10.68
CA GLU A 36 -5.18 -4.38 -11.84
C GLU A 36 -4.92 -3.69 -13.19
N GLN A 37 -4.73 -2.36 -13.20
CA GLN A 37 -4.46 -1.61 -14.42
C GLN A 37 -3.07 -1.95 -15.01
N CYS A 38 -2.18 -2.54 -14.22
CA CYS A 38 -0.90 -3.08 -14.69
C CYS A 38 -1.01 -4.44 -15.41
N LYS A 39 -2.21 -4.95 -15.70
CA LYS A 39 -2.37 -6.25 -16.40
C LYS A 39 -2.29 -6.16 -17.92
N GLY A 40 -2.91 -5.15 -18.55
CA GLY A 40 -3.31 -5.28 -19.95
C GLY A 40 -2.93 -4.15 -20.88
N ASP A 41 -3.11 -2.91 -20.45
CA ASP A 41 -3.03 -1.75 -21.35
C ASP A 41 -1.87 -0.85 -20.92
N ARG A 42 -0.90 -0.69 -21.83
CA ARG A 42 0.33 0.07 -21.55
C ARG A 42 0.05 1.55 -21.31
N ASP A 43 -0.94 2.11 -21.97
CA ASP A 43 -1.28 3.54 -21.83
C ASP A 43 -2.07 3.81 -20.55
N LYS A 44 -2.55 2.75 -19.89
CA LYS A 44 -3.31 2.76 -18.63
C LYS A 44 -2.52 2.28 -17.43
N ALA A 45 -1.27 1.85 -17.63
CA ALA A 45 -0.44 1.35 -16.55
C ALA A 45 -0.22 2.45 -15.50
N ILE A 46 -0.37 2.07 -14.23
CA ILE A 46 -0.11 2.98 -13.12
C ILE A 46 1.36 2.90 -12.68
N ASN A 47 1.89 4.03 -12.24
CA ASN A 47 3.28 4.20 -11.84
C ASN A 47 3.38 4.83 -10.43
N PRO A 48 4.59 4.97 -9.86
CA PRO A 48 4.77 5.58 -8.54
C PRO A 48 4.17 6.99 -8.40
N ASP A 49 4.08 7.78 -9.48
CA ASP A 49 3.50 9.12 -9.44
C ASP A 49 1.99 9.07 -9.14
N HIS A 50 1.26 8.17 -9.79
CA HIS A 50 -0.18 7.93 -9.52
C HIS A 50 -0.41 7.54 -8.05
N ASN A 51 0.42 6.62 -7.55
CA ASN A 51 0.32 6.08 -6.20
C ASN A 51 0.44 7.15 -5.11
N LEU A 52 1.20 8.22 -5.38
CA LEU A 52 1.39 9.31 -4.44
C LEU A 52 0.28 10.36 -4.46
N ILE A 53 -0.64 10.30 -5.40
CA ILE A 53 -1.83 11.16 -5.39
C ILE A 53 -2.91 10.54 -4.49
N LEU A 54 -3.01 9.20 -4.49
CA LEU A 54 -4.08 8.45 -3.81
C LEU A 54 -4.26 8.78 -2.32
N PRO A 55 -3.19 8.91 -1.50
CA PRO A 55 -3.32 9.25 -0.08
C PRO A 55 -3.98 10.62 0.17
N PHE A 56 -3.87 11.53 -0.79
CA PHE A 56 -4.32 12.92 -0.67
C PHE A 56 -5.62 13.22 -1.44
N ASN A 57 -6.12 12.27 -2.24
CA ASN A 57 -7.39 12.42 -2.94
C ASN A 57 -8.40 11.29 -2.61
N ARG A 58 -8.23 10.09 -3.15
CA ARG A 58 -9.18 8.99 -3.08
C ARG A 58 -9.26 8.44 -1.66
N MET A 59 -8.14 8.31 -0.97
CA MET A 59 -8.08 7.79 0.39
C MET A 59 -8.70 8.75 1.41
N VAL A 60 -8.80 10.05 1.11
CA VAL A 60 -9.51 11.03 1.95
C VAL A 60 -10.99 10.66 2.11
N ALA A 61 -11.58 9.98 1.12
CA ALA A 61 -12.97 9.56 1.15
C ALA A 61 -13.21 8.31 2.04
N GLY A 62 -12.14 7.57 2.34
CA GLY A 62 -12.17 6.34 3.12
C GLY A 62 -11.33 5.21 2.50
N PRO A 63 -11.40 4.00 3.07
CA PRO A 63 -10.57 2.86 2.67
C PRO A 63 -10.62 2.54 1.18
N MET A 64 -9.54 1.96 0.66
CA MET A 64 -9.43 1.60 -0.74
C MET A 64 -8.81 0.21 -0.96
N ASP A 65 -9.50 -0.65 -1.68
CA ASP A 65 -8.93 -1.89 -2.21
C ASP A 65 -8.13 -1.57 -3.47
N TYR A 66 -6.89 -1.16 -3.27
CA TYR A 66 -5.95 -0.89 -4.35
C TYR A 66 -5.35 -2.18 -4.94
N THR A 67 -5.39 -3.29 -4.19
CA THR A 67 -4.77 -4.59 -4.48
C THR A 67 -3.22 -4.57 -4.64
N PRO A 68 -2.46 -4.08 -3.63
CA PRO A 68 -1.00 -4.08 -3.71
C PRO A 68 -0.41 -5.50 -3.58
N GLY A 69 0.92 -5.60 -3.70
CA GLY A 69 1.66 -6.82 -3.37
C GLY A 69 2.33 -7.51 -4.56
N ALA A 70 2.51 -6.81 -5.68
CA ALA A 70 3.24 -7.38 -6.82
C ALA A 70 4.69 -7.72 -6.43
N MET A 71 5.08 -8.98 -6.57
CA MET A 71 6.46 -9.44 -6.34
C MET A 71 7.30 -9.30 -7.61
N GLU A 72 6.67 -9.13 -8.77
CA GLU A 72 7.36 -8.69 -9.98
C GLU A 72 7.27 -7.17 -10.13
N ASN A 73 8.44 -6.52 -10.25
CA ASN A 73 8.59 -5.08 -10.27
C ASN A 73 9.53 -4.71 -11.41
N ALA A 74 9.17 -3.70 -12.20
CA ALA A 74 9.97 -3.25 -13.34
C ALA A 74 10.13 -1.73 -13.34
N HIS A 75 11.26 -1.26 -13.85
CA HIS A 75 11.40 0.15 -14.22
C HIS A 75 10.45 0.46 -15.38
N LYS A 76 10.01 1.72 -15.49
CA LYS A 76 8.98 2.15 -16.45
C LYS A 76 9.31 1.75 -17.90
N GLN A 77 10.59 1.75 -18.26
CA GLN A 77 11.09 1.43 -19.59
C GLN A 77 11.07 -0.07 -19.90
N GLU A 78 11.17 -0.91 -18.86
CA GLU A 78 11.22 -2.37 -18.95
C GLU A 78 9.85 -3.00 -18.79
N TRP A 79 8.91 -2.26 -18.20
CA TRP A 79 7.55 -2.72 -17.98
C TRP A 79 6.81 -2.98 -19.30
N TYR A 80 6.05 -4.07 -19.33
CA TYR A 80 5.14 -4.41 -20.42
C TYR A 80 3.85 -5.03 -19.86
N PRO A 81 2.72 -4.88 -20.57
CA PRO A 81 1.47 -5.49 -20.13
C PRO A 81 1.56 -7.01 -20.26
N ASN A 82 1.20 -7.71 -19.19
CA ASN A 82 1.04 -9.15 -19.19
C ASN A 82 -0.17 -9.53 -18.34
N TRP A 83 -1.21 -10.03 -19.01
CA TRP A 83 -2.48 -10.33 -18.35
C TRP A 83 -2.38 -11.48 -17.35
N ASN A 84 -1.53 -12.46 -17.68
CA ASN A 84 -1.39 -13.72 -16.96
C ASN A 84 -0.34 -13.61 -15.85
N GLU A 85 0.74 -12.87 -16.09
CA GLU A 85 1.82 -12.65 -15.13
C GLU A 85 2.14 -11.15 -15.04
N PRO A 86 1.23 -10.35 -14.43
CA PRO A 86 1.41 -8.91 -14.34
C PRO A 86 2.57 -8.55 -13.41
N MET A 87 3.09 -7.35 -13.61
CA MET A 87 4.16 -6.75 -12.81
C MET A 87 3.80 -5.29 -12.50
N SER A 88 4.30 -4.78 -11.39
CA SER A 88 4.14 -3.35 -11.04
C SER A 88 5.25 -2.50 -11.65
N ILE A 89 4.96 -1.21 -11.89
CA ILE A 89 5.98 -0.20 -12.20
C ILE A 89 6.51 0.38 -10.89
N GLY A 90 7.83 0.42 -10.73
CA GLY A 90 8.51 0.90 -9.52
C GLY A 90 9.24 -0.24 -8.82
N THR A 91 9.38 -0.14 -7.49
CA THR A 91 10.24 -1.05 -6.72
C THR A 91 9.45 -2.01 -5.83
N ARG A 92 10.14 -3.06 -5.36
CA ARG A 92 9.59 -3.98 -4.35
C ARG A 92 9.21 -3.25 -3.07
N CYS A 93 10.07 -2.36 -2.58
CA CYS A 93 9.78 -1.64 -1.33
C CYS A 93 8.63 -0.65 -1.48
N HIS A 94 8.41 -0.10 -2.68
CA HIS A 94 7.22 0.71 -2.97
C HIS A 94 5.93 -0.13 -2.78
N GLN A 95 5.91 -1.39 -3.24
CA GLN A 95 4.77 -2.31 -3.00
C GLN A 95 4.59 -2.65 -1.52
N LEU A 96 5.66 -2.90 -0.77
CA LEU A 96 5.58 -3.18 0.67
C LEU A 96 5.09 -1.95 1.46
N ALA A 97 5.57 -0.76 1.11
CA ALA A 97 5.19 0.49 1.78
C ALA A 97 3.69 0.79 1.65
N MET A 98 3.03 0.38 0.55
CA MET A 98 1.58 0.55 0.38
C MET A 98 0.77 -0.10 1.50
N TYR A 99 1.22 -1.21 2.11
CA TYR A 99 0.50 -1.85 3.22
C TYR A 99 0.47 -1.00 4.49
N VAL A 100 1.36 -0.01 4.61
CA VAL A 100 1.33 0.97 5.71
C VAL A 100 0.70 2.29 5.23
N VAL A 101 0.98 2.74 4.01
CA VAL A 101 0.46 4.01 3.51
C VAL A 101 -1.04 3.94 3.24
N TYR A 102 -1.47 2.92 2.49
CA TYR A 102 -2.86 2.77 2.08
C TYR A 102 -3.72 2.16 3.17
N GLU A 103 -4.84 2.81 3.43
CA GLU A 103 -5.84 2.31 4.36
C GLU A 103 -6.79 1.34 3.66
N SER A 104 -6.73 0.07 4.04
CA SER A 104 -7.73 -0.93 3.71
C SER A 104 -7.83 -1.96 4.83
N PRO A 105 -8.95 -2.05 5.55
CA PRO A 105 -9.19 -3.11 6.52
C PRO A 105 -9.12 -4.54 5.92
N LEU A 106 -9.30 -4.65 4.61
CA LEU A 106 -9.10 -5.85 3.82
C LEU A 106 -7.99 -5.58 2.78
N GLN A 107 -6.78 -6.06 3.04
CA GLN A 107 -5.65 -5.93 2.11
C GLN A 107 -5.48 -7.21 1.31
N MET A 108 -5.31 -7.07 0.00
CA MET A 108 -4.96 -8.19 -0.86
C MET A 108 -3.46 -8.49 -0.80
N LEU A 109 -3.13 -9.74 -1.09
CA LEU A 109 -1.83 -10.16 -1.60
C LEU A 109 -2.04 -10.46 -3.09
N SER A 110 -1.76 -9.50 -3.97
CA SER A 110 -2.18 -9.56 -5.37
C SER A 110 -1.48 -10.62 -6.23
N ASP A 111 -0.28 -11.06 -5.85
CA ASP A 111 0.52 -11.99 -6.64
C ASP A 111 0.24 -13.48 -6.36
N SER A 112 0.87 -14.37 -7.14
CA SER A 112 0.74 -15.81 -6.97
C SER A 112 1.45 -16.31 -5.69
N PRO A 113 0.92 -17.36 -5.03
CA PRO A 113 1.60 -18.01 -3.91
C PRO A 113 3.03 -18.46 -4.24
N THR A 114 3.29 -18.93 -5.47
CA THR A 114 4.64 -19.32 -5.92
C THR A 114 5.63 -18.17 -5.85
N LYS A 115 5.24 -16.97 -6.31
CA LYS A 115 6.10 -15.79 -6.23
C LYS A 115 6.32 -15.36 -4.78
N TYR A 116 5.29 -15.40 -3.93
CA TYR A 116 5.47 -15.11 -2.49
C TYR A 116 6.38 -16.11 -1.77
N LEU A 117 6.30 -17.40 -2.10
CA LEU A 117 7.18 -18.42 -1.52
C LEU A 117 8.65 -18.23 -1.93
N ALA A 118 8.90 -17.63 -3.10
CA ALA A 118 10.23 -17.25 -3.55
C ALA A 118 10.77 -15.99 -2.84
N GLU A 119 9.93 -15.27 -2.08
CA GLU A 119 10.24 -13.96 -1.50
C GLU A 119 10.05 -13.96 0.04
N PRO A 120 10.80 -14.81 0.79
CA PRO A 120 10.57 -15.02 2.22
C PRO A 120 10.78 -13.75 3.06
N GLU A 121 11.69 -12.86 2.66
CA GLU A 121 11.95 -11.59 3.36
C GLU A 121 10.78 -10.61 3.21
N CYS A 122 10.12 -10.58 2.05
CA CYS A 122 8.89 -9.80 1.87
C CYS A 122 7.75 -10.40 2.68
N MET A 123 7.65 -11.73 2.72
CA MET A 123 6.64 -12.42 3.52
C MET A 123 6.84 -12.27 5.02
N GLU A 124 8.06 -12.03 5.49
CA GLU A 124 8.32 -11.68 6.89
C GLU A 124 7.60 -10.38 7.30
N PHE A 125 7.60 -9.37 6.43
CA PHE A 125 6.84 -8.15 6.63
C PHE A 125 5.33 -8.37 6.43
N LEU A 126 4.93 -8.93 5.28
CA LEU A 126 3.53 -9.05 4.87
C LEU A 126 2.68 -9.92 5.81
N ARG A 127 3.29 -10.90 6.48
CA ARG A 127 2.59 -11.73 7.48
C ARG A 127 2.31 -11.00 8.81
N THR A 128 3.01 -9.90 9.09
CA THR A 128 2.96 -9.21 10.38
C THR A 128 2.30 -7.84 10.31
N VAL A 129 2.37 -7.16 9.17
CA VAL A 129 1.75 -5.85 9.00
C VAL A 129 0.23 -5.94 9.18
N PRO A 130 -0.39 -5.18 10.11
CA PRO A 130 -1.83 -5.21 10.31
C PRO A 130 -2.56 -4.40 9.23
N THR A 131 -3.86 -4.63 9.08
CA THR A 131 -4.72 -3.86 8.18
C THR A 131 -5.54 -2.78 8.89
N VAL A 132 -5.57 -2.81 10.23
CA VAL A 132 -6.29 -1.86 11.08
C VAL A 132 -5.34 -1.34 12.15
N TRP A 133 -5.40 -0.03 12.38
CA TRP A 133 -4.41 0.70 13.15
C TRP A 133 -5.04 1.37 14.36
N LYS A 134 -4.29 1.43 15.48
CA LYS A 134 -4.69 2.15 16.69
C LYS A 134 -4.57 3.66 16.52
N GLN A 135 -3.46 4.10 15.91
CA GLN A 135 -3.23 5.50 15.58
C GLN A 135 -2.34 5.62 14.35
N THR A 136 -2.40 6.80 13.72
CA THR A 136 -1.70 7.13 12.48
C THR A 136 -1.14 8.54 12.62
N ILE A 137 0.15 8.70 12.28
CA ILE A 137 0.91 9.93 12.41
C ILE A 137 1.53 10.25 11.05
N PRO A 138 1.06 11.29 10.34
CA PRO A 138 1.77 11.83 9.19
C PRO A 138 3.14 12.35 9.64
N LEU A 139 4.21 11.93 8.96
CA LEU A 139 5.58 12.34 9.31
C LEU A 139 6.04 13.49 8.42
N ASP A 140 6.13 13.23 7.11
CA ASP A 140 6.48 14.22 6.10
C ASP A 140 5.91 13.82 4.73
N CYS A 141 5.51 14.79 3.93
CA CYS A 141 4.95 14.54 2.61
C CYS A 141 4.94 15.76 1.70
N LYS A 142 4.85 15.49 0.39
CA LYS A 142 4.48 16.45 -0.64
C LYS A 142 3.63 15.74 -1.67
N VAL A 143 2.42 16.25 -1.91
CA VAL A 143 1.42 15.62 -2.79
C VAL A 143 2.02 15.32 -4.16
N GLY A 144 1.93 14.07 -4.62
CA GLY A 144 2.48 13.62 -5.90
C GLY A 144 4.00 13.43 -5.95
N GLU A 145 4.72 13.72 -4.87
CA GLU A 145 6.18 13.61 -4.81
C GLU A 145 6.67 12.58 -3.81
N TYR A 146 6.18 12.60 -2.57
CA TYR A 146 6.49 11.57 -1.57
C TYR A 146 5.50 11.60 -0.41
N VAL A 147 5.45 10.48 0.32
CA VAL A 147 4.69 10.35 1.56
C VAL A 147 5.45 9.49 2.54
N SER A 148 5.49 9.90 3.80
CA SER A 148 5.97 9.11 4.92
C SER A 148 4.97 9.18 6.07
N ILE A 149 4.61 8.01 6.61
CA ILE A 149 3.59 7.87 7.64
C ILE A 149 4.00 6.80 8.64
N ALA A 150 3.79 7.07 9.92
CA ALA A 150 3.91 6.08 10.99
C ALA A 150 2.52 5.61 11.41
N ARG A 151 2.34 4.32 11.61
CA ARG A 151 1.12 3.74 12.17
C ARG A 151 1.45 2.82 13.32
N GLN A 152 0.64 2.89 14.37
CA GLN A 152 0.75 1.99 15.52
C GLN A 152 -0.31 0.91 15.44
N ALA A 153 0.13 -0.33 15.54
CA ALA A 153 -0.73 -1.50 15.71
C ALA A 153 -1.37 -1.51 17.12
N PHE A 154 -2.45 -2.27 17.29
CA PHE A 154 -3.12 -2.39 18.59
C PHE A 154 -2.28 -3.13 19.65
N ASP A 155 -1.34 -3.96 19.23
CA ASP A 155 -0.37 -4.65 20.10
C ASP A 155 0.81 -3.73 20.52
N GLY A 156 0.85 -2.49 20.03
CA GLY A 156 1.87 -1.49 20.34
C GLY A 156 3.03 -1.41 19.35
N GLN A 157 3.12 -2.32 18.37
CA GLN A 157 4.17 -2.28 17.33
C GLN A 157 3.98 -1.07 16.41
N TRP A 158 5.10 -0.52 15.92
CA TRP A 158 5.12 0.64 15.02
C TRP A 158 5.59 0.23 13.63
N TYR A 159 4.92 0.78 12.63
CA TYR A 159 5.22 0.56 11.21
C TYR A 159 5.37 1.92 10.53
N ILE A 160 6.40 2.06 9.69
CA ILE A 160 6.65 3.27 8.92
C ILE A 160 6.60 2.89 7.45
N GLY A 161 5.74 3.56 6.70
CA GLY A 161 5.64 3.44 5.25
C GLY A 161 6.15 4.70 4.58
N CYS A 162 7.06 4.54 3.62
CA CYS A 162 7.58 5.63 2.81
C CYS A 162 7.46 5.28 1.33
N MET A 163 6.95 6.21 0.53
CA MET A 163 6.91 6.09 -0.93
C MET A 163 7.39 7.39 -1.56
N THR A 164 8.09 7.30 -2.69
CA THR A 164 8.50 8.43 -3.56
C THR A 164 7.96 8.21 -4.97
N ASN A 165 7.97 9.28 -5.77
CA ASN A 165 7.56 9.30 -7.16
C ASN A 165 8.68 8.70 -8.03
N SER A 166 8.65 8.97 -9.34
CA SER A 166 9.71 8.52 -10.25
C SER A 166 11.08 9.19 -10.01
N ASP A 167 11.17 10.17 -9.09
CA ASP A 167 12.42 10.82 -8.72
C ASP A 167 13.01 10.18 -7.45
N SER A 168 14.28 9.80 -7.53
CA SER A 168 15.03 9.26 -6.39
C SER A 168 15.11 10.29 -5.26
N ARG A 169 15.02 9.82 -4.01
CA ARG A 169 14.90 10.69 -2.84
C ARG A 169 15.53 10.07 -1.60
N GLU A 170 16.20 10.92 -0.83
CA GLU A 170 16.57 10.62 0.55
C GLU A 170 15.55 11.24 1.50
N LEU A 171 15.10 10.46 2.49
CA LEU A 171 14.16 10.90 3.51
C LEU A 171 14.80 10.81 4.89
N SER A 172 14.69 11.87 5.68
CA SER A 172 15.10 11.90 7.08
C SER A 172 13.88 11.81 7.98
N ILE A 173 13.67 10.66 8.61
CA ILE A 173 12.52 10.40 9.48
C ILE A 173 12.89 10.65 10.94
N LYS A 174 12.21 11.60 11.58
CA LYS A 174 12.28 11.78 13.03
C LYS A 174 11.43 10.72 13.73
N LEU A 175 11.97 10.10 14.77
CA LEU A 175 11.31 9.05 15.55
C LEU A 175 10.80 9.56 16.91
N ASP A 176 10.52 10.87 17.01
CA ASP A 176 10.06 11.54 18.23
C ASP A 176 8.61 11.20 18.62
N PHE A 177 7.89 10.50 17.75
CA PHE A 177 6.58 9.91 18.06
C PHE A 177 6.67 8.62 18.89
N LEU A 178 7.85 8.00 18.97
CA LEU A 178 8.04 6.81 19.81
C LEU A 178 8.10 7.24 21.28
N PRO A 179 7.38 6.56 22.18
CA PRO A 179 7.61 6.69 23.61
C PRO A 179 9.07 6.39 23.98
N GLU A 180 9.50 6.84 25.16
CA GLU A 180 10.82 6.47 25.68
C GLU A 180 10.95 4.96 25.82
N GLY A 181 12.07 4.41 25.33
CA GLY A 181 12.34 2.97 25.39
C GLY A 181 13.39 2.52 24.38
N GLU A 182 13.68 1.22 24.43
CA GLU A 182 14.54 0.56 23.45
C GLU A 182 13.68 -0.13 22.39
N TYR A 183 14.05 0.06 21.11
CA TYR A 183 13.33 -0.48 19.97
C TYR A 183 14.30 -1.22 19.05
N GLN A 184 13.85 -2.34 18.50
CA GLN A 184 14.50 -2.99 17.37
C GLN A 184 13.80 -2.57 16.08
N ILE A 185 14.57 -2.10 15.10
CA ILE A 185 14.06 -1.74 13.78
C ILE A 185 14.48 -2.79 12.75
N LYS A 186 13.53 -3.19 11.90
CA LYS A 186 13.78 -3.93 10.66
C LYS A 186 13.40 -3.03 9.48
N ILE A 187 14.26 -2.96 8.48
CA ILE A 187 14.14 -2.02 7.37
C ILE A 187 14.17 -2.79 6.05
N TRP A 188 13.09 -2.65 5.28
CA TRP A 188 13.07 -2.98 3.86
C TRP A 188 13.31 -1.67 3.11
N LYS A 189 14.40 -1.61 2.36
CA LYS A 189 14.79 -0.44 1.58
C LYS A 189 15.19 -0.84 0.18
N ASP A 190 15.00 0.08 -0.76
CA ASP A 190 15.44 -0.11 -2.13
C ASP A 190 16.93 -0.41 -2.20
N GLY A 191 17.29 -1.38 -3.06
CA GLY A 191 18.67 -1.73 -3.33
C GLY A 191 19.38 -0.60 -4.09
N ILE A 192 20.72 -0.61 -4.07
CA ILE A 192 21.54 0.43 -4.71
C ILE A 192 21.29 0.59 -6.22
N ASN A 193 20.72 -0.43 -6.87
CA ASN A 193 20.43 -0.45 -8.31
C ASN A 193 18.93 -0.33 -8.62
N ALA A 194 18.09 -0.01 -7.62
CA ALA A 194 16.64 0.04 -7.78
C ALA A 194 16.12 1.45 -8.19
N THR A 195 16.93 2.21 -8.91
CA THR A 195 16.63 3.57 -9.43
C THR A 195 16.01 3.55 -10.80
#